data_AF-A0A368YNX0-F1
#
_entry.id   AF-A0A368YNX0-F1
#
_cell.length_a   1.000
_cell.length_b   1.000
_cell.length_c   1.000
_cell.angle_alpha   90.00
_cell.angle_beta   90.00
_cell.angle_gamma   90.00
#
_symmetry.space_group_name_H-M   'P 1'
#
loop_
_entity.id
_entity.type
_entity.pdbx_description
1 polymer ?
#
loop_
_entity_poly.entity_id
_entity_poly.type
_entity_poly.pdbx_seq_one_letter_code
_entity_poly.pdbx_strand_id
1 'polypeptide(L)'
;MKLANSAPVRKTMSPPLKTIVGYKRGMDLNTRMNLTCRDLEDKISVDQAIIQRRAKRGFLDTPVSMETVKDILSVARYAPSSSNIQPWKCFVLSGKAKERISSKAVDIYRAGPERLTPEYAFFPSTLDEPYFARFNVFRGQLGDAVGVPRSDKYGRLKDNERQFRFFNAPIGIIFSMDRRLEWSSFICYGCFLQSVMLAARARGLDTCTQQIWSLQNPLLRSELGIPESDLVVAGMALGYADNDRPENNMENYKLEVEEFTSFFNE
;
A
#
# COMPACT_ATOMS: atom_id res chain seq x y z
N MET A 1 -4.33 36.90 58.56
CA MET A 1 -5.19 38.10 58.42
C MET A 1 -5.33 38.40 56.93
N LYS A 2 -6.57 38.29 56.41
CA LYS A 2 -7.09 38.65 55.05
C LYS A 2 -6.46 37.93 53.83
N LEU A 3 -7.09 36.89 53.29
CA LEU A 3 -8.26 36.85 52.37
C LEU A 3 -7.85 37.02 50.88
N ALA A 4 -7.82 35.91 50.14
CA ALA A 4 -7.91 35.89 48.69
C ALA A 4 -9.24 35.22 48.32
N ASN A 5 -10.13 35.99 47.71
CA ASN A 5 -11.45 35.58 47.26
C ASN A 5 -11.35 34.61 46.08
N SER A 6 -12.07 33.50 46.19
CA SER A 6 -12.39 32.56 45.12
C SER A 6 -13.48 33.14 44.21
N ALA A 7 -13.23 33.12 42.88
CA ALA A 7 -14.25 33.33 41.87
C ALA A 7 -14.68 31.95 41.30
N PRO A 8 -15.99 31.69 41.07
CA PRO A 8 -16.47 30.38 40.67
C PRO A 8 -16.25 30.11 39.18
N VAL A 9 -15.78 28.90 38.86
CA VAL A 9 -15.66 28.37 37.50
C VAL A 9 -17.06 28.21 36.89
N ARG A 10 -17.36 28.98 35.84
CA ARG A 10 -18.56 28.78 35.01
C ARG A 10 -18.45 27.43 34.29
N LYS A 11 -19.31 26.47 34.67
CA LYS A 11 -19.60 25.28 33.84
C LYS A 11 -20.30 25.75 32.57
N THR A 12 -19.61 25.75 31.44
CA THR A 12 -20.24 25.86 30.13
C THR A 12 -20.86 24.51 29.79
N MET A 13 -22.19 24.44 29.85
CA MET A 13 -22.95 23.29 29.34
C MET A 13 -22.74 23.19 27.84
N SER A 14 -22.20 22.06 27.39
CA SER A 14 -22.19 21.69 25.97
C SER A 14 -23.63 21.42 25.50
N PRO A 15 -24.05 21.89 24.32
CA PRO A 15 -25.40 21.62 23.82
C PRO A 15 -25.57 20.11 23.53
N PRO A 16 -26.79 19.56 23.69
CA PRO A 16 -27.03 18.14 23.48
C PRO A 16 -26.83 17.76 22.01
N LEU A 17 -26.13 16.64 21.80
CA LEU A 17 -25.96 15.99 20.50
C LEU A 17 -27.34 15.79 19.86
N LYS A 18 -27.59 16.46 18.73
CA LYS A 18 -28.74 16.18 17.88
C LYS A 18 -28.63 14.74 17.40
N THR A 19 -29.57 13.92 17.84
CA THR A 19 -29.78 12.55 17.40
C THR A 19 -30.04 12.56 15.89
N ILE A 20 -29.09 12.05 15.11
CA ILE A 20 -29.33 11.73 13.69
C ILE A 20 -30.17 10.45 13.70
N VAL A 21 -31.49 10.64 13.69
CA VAL A 21 -32.47 9.57 13.44
C VAL A 21 -32.41 9.27 11.94
N GLY A 22 -31.90 8.10 11.59
CA GLY A 22 -31.85 7.64 10.20
C GLY A 22 -31.06 6.36 9.94
N TYR A 23 -30.80 5.52 10.95
CA TYR A 23 -30.22 4.20 10.71
C TYR A 23 -31.35 3.19 10.51
N LYS A 24 -31.68 2.89 9.25
CA LYS A 24 -32.55 1.76 8.92
C LYS A 24 -31.87 0.46 9.38
N ARG A 25 -32.27 -0.07 10.55
CA ARG A 25 -32.07 -1.48 10.90
C ARG A 25 -32.85 -2.31 9.90
N GLY A 26 -32.16 -3.11 9.08
CA GLY A 26 -32.83 -4.04 8.17
C GLY A 26 -32.12 -4.33 6.85
N MET A 27 -30.82 -4.10 6.72
CA MET A 27 -30.04 -4.74 5.66
C MET A 27 -29.29 -5.93 6.25
N ASP A 28 -29.72 -7.11 5.86
CA ASP A 28 -29.01 -8.36 6.03
C ASP A 28 -27.62 -8.25 5.39
N LEU A 29 -26.60 -8.04 6.23
CA LEU A 29 -25.20 -7.82 5.84
C LEU A 29 -24.55 -9.07 5.21
N ASN A 30 -25.27 -10.20 5.15
CA ASN A 30 -24.79 -11.45 4.55
C ASN A 30 -25.19 -11.64 3.08
N THR A 31 -25.80 -10.64 2.43
CA THR A 31 -26.18 -10.81 1.03
C THR A 31 -24.99 -10.59 0.09
N ARG A 32 -24.35 -11.72 -0.24
CA ARG A 32 -23.53 -12.06 -1.42
C ARG A 32 -22.03 -11.74 -1.41
N MET A 33 -21.29 -12.64 -0.77
CA MET A 33 -20.17 -13.32 -1.43
C MET A 33 -20.42 -14.83 -1.37
N ASN A 34 -20.49 -15.50 -2.53
CA ASN A 34 -20.49 -16.96 -2.59
C ASN A 34 -19.05 -17.49 -2.53
N LEU A 35 -18.29 -17.11 -1.49
CA LEU A 35 -17.08 -17.85 -1.14
C LEU A 35 -17.52 -18.88 -0.11
N THR A 36 -17.67 -20.12 -0.54
CA THR A 36 -17.99 -21.23 0.36
C THR A 36 -16.75 -21.57 1.18
N CYS A 37 -16.93 -22.20 2.35
CA CYS A 37 -15.81 -22.67 3.16
C CYS A 37 -14.89 -23.62 2.39
N ARG A 38 -15.43 -24.35 1.39
CA ARG A 38 -14.66 -25.21 0.47
C ARG A 38 -13.70 -24.43 -0.42
N ASP A 39 -14.05 -23.22 -0.86
CA ASP A 39 -13.16 -22.37 -1.66
C ASP A 39 -11.95 -21.84 -0.86
N LEU A 40 -11.92 -22.06 0.46
CA LEU A 40 -10.81 -21.75 1.34
C LEU A 40 -9.91 -22.95 1.64
N GLU A 41 -10.36 -24.19 1.39
CA GLU A 41 -9.64 -25.43 1.72
C GLU A 41 -8.41 -25.67 0.81
N ASP A 42 -8.44 -25.18 -0.43
CA ASP A 42 -7.32 -25.30 -1.40
C ASP A 42 -6.28 -24.16 -1.30
N LYS A 43 -6.39 -23.27 -0.31
CA LYS A 43 -5.46 -22.13 -0.14
C LYS A 43 -4.29 -22.51 0.74
N ILE A 44 -3.11 -21.95 0.43
CA ILE A 44 -1.93 -22.05 1.30
C ILE A 44 -2.26 -21.52 2.70
N SER A 45 -1.56 -22.04 3.72
CA SER A 45 -1.76 -21.56 5.10
C SER A 45 -1.42 -20.07 5.20
N VAL A 46 -1.99 -19.40 6.23
CA VAL A 46 -1.69 -17.99 6.48
C VAL A 46 -0.17 -17.77 6.66
N ASP A 47 0.50 -18.65 7.40
CA ASP A 47 1.94 -18.60 7.61
C ASP A 47 2.70 -18.75 6.29
N GLN A 48 2.31 -19.69 5.44
CA GLN A 48 2.89 -19.83 4.10
C GLN A 48 2.68 -18.58 3.26
N ALA A 49 1.49 -17.96 3.28
CA ALA A 49 1.22 -16.73 2.55
C ALA A 49 2.11 -15.58 3.06
N ILE A 50 2.25 -15.43 4.38
CA ILE A 50 3.09 -14.40 5.00
C ILE A 50 4.57 -14.61 4.64
N ILE A 51 5.06 -15.84 4.78
CA ILE A 51 6.46 -16.20 4.54
C ILE A 51 6.82 -16.16 3.06
N GLN A 52 5.94 -16.57 2.15
CA GLN A 52 6.25 -16.64 0.72
C GLN A 52 6.01 -15.32 -0.03
N ARG A 53 5.17 -14.42 0.50
CA ARG A 53 4.93 -13.12 -0.13
C ARG A 53 6.26 -12.34 -0.29
N ARG A 54 6.58 -11.96 -1.51
CA ARG A 54 7.75 -11.13 -1.86
C ARG A 54 7.30 -9.96 -2.74
N ALA A 55 8.12 -8.91 -2.79
CA ALA A 55 7.91 -7.79 -3.71
C ALA A 55 8.43 -8.20 -5.10
N LYS A 56 7.53 -8.61 -5.99
CA LYS A 56 7.87 -9.07 -7.34
C LYS A 56 7.90 -7.90 -8.31
N ARG A 57 9.02 -7.73 -9.01
CA ARG A 57 9.37 -6.58 -9.86
C ARG A 57 9.38 -6.93 -11.35
N GLY A 58 8.77 -8.05 -11.70
CA GLY A 58 8.52 -8.46 -13.08
C GLY A 58 7.40 -9.48 -13.11
N PHE A 59 6.56 -9.40 -14.12
CA PHE A 59 5.33 -10.15 -14.21
C PHE A 59 5.15 -10.70 -15.63
N LEU A 60 4.51 -11.85 -15.72
CA LEU A 60 4.08 -12.44 -16.97
C LEU A 60 2.88 -11.66 -17.55
N ASP A 61 2.69 -11.75 -18.87
CA ASP A 61 1.54 -11.17 -19.57
C ASP A 61 0.23 -11.93 -19.31
N THR A 62 0.28 -13.00 -18.51
CA THR A 62 -0.88 -13.80 -18.11
C THR A 62 -1.95 -12.91 -17.48
N PRO A 63 -3.17 -12.83 -18.06
CA PRO A 63 -4.21 -11.93 -17.58
C PRO A 63 -4.72 -12.37 -16.21
N VAL A 64 -5.11 -11.40 -15.39
CA VAL A 64 -5.83 -11.62 -14.13
C VAL A 64 -7.27 -11.17 -14.32
N SER A 65 -8.22 -12.04 -14.00
CA SER A 65 -9.65 -11.70 -14.14
C SER A 65 -10.05 -10.61 -13.16
N MET A 66 -10.98 -9.74 -13.56
CA MET A 66 -11.53 -8.72 -12.66
C MET A 66 -12.32 -9.31 -11.49
N GLU A 67 -12.86 -10.52 -11.65
CA GLU A 67 -13.49 -11.28 -10.56
C GLU A 67 -12.46 -11.64 -9.48
N THR A 68 -11.31 -12.18 -9.87
CA THR A 68 -10.20 -12.47 -8.95
C THR A 68 -9.74 -11.22 -8.21
N VAL A 69 -9.62 -10.08 -8.90
CA VAL A 69 -9.23 -8.80 -8.24
C VAL A 69 -10.29 -8.35 -7.23
N LYS A 70 -11.59 -8.47 -7.58
CA LYS A 70 -12.69 -8.15 -6.65
C LYS A 70 -12.67 -9.07 -5.44
N ASP A 71 -12.41 -10.35 -5.62
CA ASP A 71 -12.31 -11.31 -4.51
C ASP A 71 -11.15 -11.01 -3.57
N ILE A 72 -9.99 -10.60 -4.11
CA ILE A 72 -8.85 -10.16 -3.31
C ILE A 72 -9.24 -8.95 -2.46
N LEU A 73 -9.81 -7.91 -3.08
CA LEU A 73 -10.21 -6.70 -2.38
C LEU A 73 -11.33 -6.96 -1.36
N SER A 74 -12.23 -7.88 -1.67
CA SER A 74 -13.33 -8.23 -0.77
C SER A 74 -12.87 -9.00 0.46
N VAL A 75 -11.83 -9.82 0.35
CA VAL A 75 -11.15 -10.38 1.53
C VAL A 75 -10.38 -9.29 2.27
N ALA A 76 -9.63 -8.44 1.54
CA ALA A 76 -8.80 -7.40 2.16
C ALA A 76 -9.61 -6.35 2.94
N ARG A 77 -10.89 -6.14 2.61
CA ARG A 77 -11.78 -5.20 3.32
C ARG A 77 -11.98 -5.53 4.79
N TYR A 78 -11.67 -6.76 5.22
CA TYR A 78 -11.74 -7.19 6.63
C TYR A 78 -10.51 -6.76 7.44
N ALA A 79 -9.56 -6.03 6.86
CA ALA A 79 -8.47 -5.41 7.60
C ALA A 79 -9.02 -4.55 8.76
N PRO A 80 -8.36 -4.55 9.93
CA PRO A 80 -8.77 -3.71 11.03
C PRO A 80 -8.54 -2.22 10.71
N SER A 81 -9.36 -1.35 11.31
CA SER A 81 -9.14 0.09 11.30
C SER A 81 -9.61 0.73 12.60
N SER A 82 -8.96 1.81 13.03
CA SER A 82 -9.34 2.56 14.22
C SER A 82 -10.82 2.95 14.16
N SER A 83 -11.59 2.56 15.18
CA SER A 83 -13.05 2.77 15.24
C SER A 83 -13.80 2.34 13.97
N ASN A 84 -13.27 1.37 13.23
CA ASN A 84 -13.82 0.85 11.97
C ASN A 84 -14.05 1.91 10.87
N ILE A 85 -13.26 2.99 10.83
CA ILE A 85 -13.44 4.08 9.85
C ILE A 85 -13.13 3.68 8.41
N GLN A 86 -12.39 2.58 8.20
CA GLN A 86 -12.09 1.99 6.88
C GLN A 86 -11.60 3.04 5.86
N PRO A 87 -10.42 3.66 6.08
CA PRO A 87 -10.01 4.87 5.37
C PRO A 87 -9.63 4.66 3.89
N TRP A 88 -9.66 3.41 3.41
CA TRP A 88 -9.13 3.01 2.12
C TRP A 88 -10.04 3.32 0.94
N LYS A 89 -9.44 3.91 -0.09
CA LYS A 89 -10.01 4.06 -1.43
C LYS A 89 -9.03 3.46 -2.44
N CYS A 90 -9.56 2.73 -3.42
CA CYS A 90 -8.75 1.99 -4.39
C CYS A 90 -9.24 2.26 -5.82
N PHE A 91 -8.30 2.41 -6.76
CA PHE A 91 -8.56 2.55 -8.19
C PHE A 91 -7.82 1.42 -8.91
N VAL A 92 -8.58 0.48 -9.48
CA VAL A 92 -8.02 -0.67 -10.20
C VAL A 92 -7.88 -0.34 -11.68
N LEU A 93 -6.67 -0.52 -12.21
CA LEU A 93 -6.29 -0.22 -13.59
C LEU A 93 -5.92 -1.50 -14.33
N SER A 94 -6.51 -1.70 -15.50
CA SER A 94 -6.19 -2.79 -16.43
C SER A 94 -6.32 -2.34 -17.88
N GLY A 95 -5.76 -3.11 -18.81
CA GLY A 95 -5.81 -2.86 -20.25
C GLY A 95 -5.45 -1.42 -20.65
N LYS A 96 -6.24 -0.83 -21.55
CA LYS A 96 -5.99 0.52 -22.12
C LYS A 96 -5.89 1.62 -21.08
N ALA A 97 -6.62 1.52 -19.96
CA ALA A 97 -6.56 2.54 -18.90
C ALA A 97 -5.20 2.51 -18.19
N LYS A 98 -4.71 1.32 -17.84
CA LYS A 98 -3.38 1.13 -17.26
C LYS A 98 -2.29 1.59 -18.23
N GLU A 99 -2.36 1.16 -19.48
CA GLU A 99 -1.38 1.53 -20.51
C GLU A 99 -1.26 3.04 -20.71
N ARG A 100 -2.41 3.74 -20.82
CA ARG A 100 -2.45 5.19 -20.98
C ARG A 100 -1.82 5.91 -19.78
N ILE A 101 -2.22 5.55 -18.57
CA ILE A 101 -1.72 6.20 -17.34
C ILE A 101 -0.23 5.89 -17.15
N SER A 102 0.19 4.65 -17.34
CA SER A 102 1.60 4.25 -17.25
C SER A 102 2.47 4.97 -18.28
N SER A 103 2.00 5.13 -19.52
CA SER A 103 2.76 5.84 -20.55
C SER A 103 2.96 7.31 -20.18
N LYS A 104 1.90 8.00 -19.74
CA LYS A 104 2.00 9.38 -19.26
C LYS A 104 2.92 9.51 -18.04
N ALA A 105 2.82 8.60 -17.07
CA ALA A 105 3.67 8.62 -15.88
C ALA A 105 5.16 8.43 -16.22
N VAL A 106 5.46 7.56 -17.19
CA VAL A 106 6.81 7.38 -17.74
C VAL A 106 7.31 8.65 -18.40
N ASP A 107 6.50 9.29 -19.26
CA ASP A 107 6.91 10.51 -19.97
C ASP A 107 7.19 11.64 -18.98
N ILE A 108 6.33 11.82 -17.97
CA ILE A 108 6.53 12.77 -16.87
C ILE A 108 7.82 12.45 -16.11
N TYR A 109 8.08 11.18 -15.77
CA TYR A 109 9.29 10.79 -15.07
C TYR A 109 10.56 11.06 -15.89
N ARG A 110 10.54 10.77 -17.20
CA ARG A 110 11.65 11.02 -18.11
C ARG A 110 11.94 12.51 -18.31
N ALA A 111 10.92 13.36 -18.21
CA ALA A 111 11.06 14.80 -18.41
C ALA A 111 11.82 15.51 -17.27
N GLY A 112 11.92 14.90 -16.09
CA GLY A 112 12.63 15.48 -14.95
C GLY A 112 12.22 14.83 -13.62
N PRO A 113 12.82 13.69 -13.24
CA PRO A 113 12.43 12.97 -12.02
C PRO A 113 12.66 13.79 -10.75
N GLU A 114 13.63 14.71 -10.76
CA GLU A 114 13.94 15.64 -9.67
C GLU A 114 12.86 16.71 -9.43
N ARG A 115 11.94 16.90 -10.39
CA ARG A 115 10.84 17.87 -10.29
C ARG A 115 9.59 17.28 -9.65
N LEU A 116 9.58 15.98 -9.40
CA LEU A 116 8.44 15.29 -8.82
C LEU A 116 8.52 15.35 -7.30
N THR A 117 7.40 15.75 -6.69
CA THR A 117 7.26 15.85 -5.24
C THR A 117 6.24 14.82 -4.76
N PRO A 118 6.60 13.92 -3.83
CA PRO A 118 5.65 12.97 -3.28
C PRO A 118 4.68 13.67 -2.32
N GLU A 119 3.52 13.08 -2.10
CA GLU A 119 2.52 13.56 -1.12
C GLU A 119 3.04 13.51 0.33
N TYR A 120 4.03 12.65 0.58
CA TYR A 120 4.66 12.46 1.87
C TYR A 120 6.11 11.99 1.69
N ALA A 121 6.96 12.24 2.69
CA ALA A 121 8.35 11.80 2.64
C ALA A 121 8.45 10.26 2.70
N PHE A 122 9.12 9.65 1.73
CA PHE A 122 9.34 8.19 1.73
C PHE A 122 10.35 7.73 2.77
N PHE A 123 11.31 8.60 3.10
CA PHE A 123 12.35 8.41 4.10
C PHE A 123 12.57 9.72 4.86
N PRO A 124 13.12 9.69 6.09
CA PRO A 124 13.61 10.88 6.78
C PRO A 124 14.73 11.59 5.98
N SER A 125 15.04 12.84 6.34
CA SER A 125 16.11 13.62 5.69
C SER A 125 17.48 12.97 5.84
N THR A 126 17.72 12.31 6.97
CA THR A 126 18.89 11.46 7.23
C THR A 126 18.38 10.09 7.64
N LEU A 127 18.90 9.03 7.02
CA LEU A 127 18.65 7.66 7.44
C LEU A 127 19.85 7.19 8.24
N ASP A 128 19.70 7.09 9.56
CA ASP A 128 20.77 6.70 10.48
C ASP A 128 20.87 5.18 10.65
N GLU A 129 21.93 4.72 11.32
CA GLU A 129 22.07 3.31 11.71
C GLU A 129 21.02 2.91 12.78
N PRO A 130 20.55 1.65 12.78
CA PRO A 130 20.95 0.52 11.91
C PRO A 130 20.20 0.45 10.56
N TYR A 131 19.38 1.46 10.24
CA TYR A 131 18.50 1.42 9.07
C TYR A 131 19.28 1.65 7.77
N PHE A 132 20.31 2.50 7.79
CA PHE A 132 21.16 2.77 6.63
C PHE A 132 21.88 1.52 6.14
N ALA A 133 22.48 0.72 7.03
CA ALA A 133 23.12 -0.54 6.66
C ALA A 133 22.14 -1.49 5.95
N ARG A 134 20.94 -1.69 6.52
CA ARG A 134 19.89 -2.56 5.94
C ARG A 134 19.40 -2.06 4.58
N PHE A 135 19.19 -0.76 4.45
CA PHE A 135 18.86 -0.12 3.18
C PHE A 135 19.97 -0.38 2.14
N ASN A 136 21.24 -0.26 2.55
CA ASN A 136 22.36 -0.45 1.66
C ASN A 136 22.49 -1.89 1.17
N VAL A 137 22.39 -2.87 2.06
CA VAL A 137 22.40 -4.30 1.70
C VAL A 137 21.32 -4.59 0.66
N PHE A 138 20.07 -4.19 0.95
CA PHE A 138 18.96 -4.41 0.03
C PHE A 138 19.20 -3.75 -1.34
N ARG A 139 19.65 -2.49 -1.36
CA ARG A 139 19.93 -1.76 -2.61
C ARG A 139 21.10 -2.34 -3.41
N GLY A 140 22.09 -2.92 -2.73
CA GLY A 140 23.19 -3.66 -3.37
C GLY A 140 22.67 -4.91 -4.06
N GLN A 141 22.00 -5.78 -3.29
CA GLN A 141 21.42 -7.03 -3.81
C GLN A 141 20.45 -6.79 -4.98
N LEU A 142 19.60 -5.76 -4.89
CA LEU A 142 18.70 -5.41 -5.98
C LEU A 142 19.46 -4.95 -7.22
N GLY A 143 20.49 -4.12 -7.05
CA GLY A 143 21.35 -3.67 -8.15
C GLY A 143 22.02 -4.84 -8.85
N ASP A 144 22.60 -5.77 -8.08
CA ASP A 144 23.26 -6.97 -8.60
C ASP A 144 22.27 -7.86 -9.37
N ALA A 145 21.08 -8.09 -8.79
CA ALA A 145 20.05 -8.92 -9.42
C ALA A 145 19.49 -8.32 -10.72
N VAL A 146 19.31 -6.99 -10.78
CA VAL A 146 18.87 -6.31 -11.99
C VAL A 146 20.00 -6.13 -13.01
N GLY A 147 21.27 -6.31 -12.59
CA GLY A 147 22.44 -6.03 -13.42
C GLY A 147 22.73 -4.53 -13.58
N VAL A 148 22.29 -3.72 -12.62
CA VAL A 148 22.45 -2.26 -12.60
C VAL A 148 23.29 -1.86 -11.39
N PRO A 149 24.62 -1.66 -11.56
CA PRO A 149 25.48 -1.29 -10.44
C PRO A 149 25.14 0.11 -9.93
N ARG A 150 25.47 0.40 -8.66
CA ARG A 150 25.15 1.68 -8.00
C ARG A 150 25.70 2.92 -8.72
N SER A 151 26.85 2.76 -9.38
CA SER A 151 27.50 3.81 -10.17
C SER A 151 26.73 4.15 -11.45
N ASP A 152 25.93 3.22 -11.99
CA ASP A 152 25.14 3.43 -13.20
C ASP A 152 23.88 4.26 -12.88
N LYS A 153 24.04 5.58 -12.94
CA LYS A 153 22.94 6.53 -12.73
C LYS A 153 21.81 6.33 -13.75
N TYR A 154 22.14 6.07 -15.02
CA TYR A 154 21.16 5.98 -16.09
C TYR A 154 20.38 4.67 -16.03
N GLY A 155 21.05 3.54 -15.81
CA GLY A 155 20.41 2.25 -15.55
C GLY A 155 19.48 2.32 -14.35
N ARG A 156 19.88 2.99 -13.26
CA ARG A 156 19.00 3.17 -12.09
C ARG A 156 17.76 4.01 -12.38
N LEU A 157 17.88 5.05 -13.21
CA LEU A 157 16.71 5.82 -13.66
C LEU A 157 15.77 4.93 -14.49
N LYS A 158 16.29 4.13 -15.41
CA LYS A 158 15.50 3.17 -16.18
C LYS A 158 14.84 2.11 -15.31
N ASP A 159 15.54 1.58 -14.31
CA ASP A 159 14.96 0.59 -13.40
C ASP A 159 13.84 1.20 -12.54
N ASN A 160 14.04 2.42 -12.02
CA ASN A 160 12.98 3.15 -11.32
C ASN A 160 11.76 3.42 -12.21
N GLU A 161 11.97 3.74 -13.49
CA GLU A 161 10.89 3.99 -14.46
C GLU A 161 9.96 2.77 -14.61
N ARG A 162 10.46 1.54 -14.48
CA ARG A 162 9.65 0.32 -14.55
C ARG A 162 8.52 0.32 -13.53
N GLN A 163 8.70 1.01 -12.41
CA GLN A 163 7.67 1.13 -11.40
C GLN A 163 6.40 1.82 -11.92
N PHE A 164 6.54 2.82 -12.79
CA PHE A 164 5.41 3.53 -13.41
C PHE A 164 4.70 2.72 -14.50
N ARG A 165 5.25 1.56 -14.87
CA ARG A 165 4.57 0.53 -15.67
C ARG A 165 3.98 -0.58 -14.81
N PHE A 166 3.94 -0.42 -13.48
CA PHE A 166 3.62 -1.48 -12.53
C PHE A 166 4.50 -2.73 -12.76
N PHE A 167 5.76 -2.54 -13.15
CA PHE A 167 6.65 -3.64 -13.54
C PHE A 167 6.07 -4.57 -14.62
N ASN A 168 5.21 -4.03 -15.49
CA ASN A 168 4.45 -4.72 -16.52
C ASN A 168 3.38 -5.69 -15.99
N ALA A 169 3.02 -5.65 -14.70
CA ALA A 169 1.89 -6.41 -14.19
C ALA A 169 0.59 -6.11 -14.96
N PRO A 170 -0.28 -7.10 -15.21
CA PRO A 170 -1.54 -6.91 -15.91
C PRO A 170 -2.51 -5.98 -15.15
N ILE A 171 -2.40 -5.95 -13.81
CA ILE A 171 -3.20 -5.09 -12.94
C ILE A 171 -2.30 -4.11 -12.19
N GLY A 172 -2.69 -2.83 -12.20
CA GLY A 172 -2.16 -1.81 -11.31
C GLY A 172 -3.27 -1.32 -10.38
N ILE A 173 -2.98 -1.16 -9.09
CA ILE A 173 -3.94 -0.60 -8.11
C ILE A 173 -3.34 0.68 -7.56
N ILE A 174 -4.08 1.78 -7.59
CA ILE A 174 -3.73 3.03 -6.92
C ILE A 174 -4.57 3.17 -5.65
N PHE A 175 -3.93 3.55 -4.55
CA PHE A 175 -4.55 3.70 -3.24
C PHE A 175 -4.57 5.17 -2.84
N SER A 176 -5.70 5.64 -2.31
CA SER A 176 -5.84 6.98 -1.75
C SER A 176 -6.59 6.97 -0.43
N MET A 177 -6.45 8.06 0.33
CA MET A 177 -7.25 8.31 1.53
C MET A 177 -7.49 9.80 1.72
N ASP A 178 -8.47 10.18 2.53
CA ASP A 178 -8.70 11.59 2.89
C ASP A 178 -7.45 12.15 3.58
N ARG A 179 -6.92 13.27 3.07
CA ARG A 179 -5.66 13.87 3.57
C ARG A 179 -5.76 14.46 4.96
N ARG A 180 -6.98 14.65 5.49
CA ARG A 180 -7.21 15.10 6.87
C ARG A 180 -7.01 13.98 7.88
N LEU A 181 -6.89 12.74 7.40
CA LEU A 181 -6.56 11.62 8.25
C LEU A 181 -5.07 11.65 8.62
N GLU A 182 -4.81 11.56 9.91
CA GLU A 182 -3.47 11.65 10.49
C GLU A 182 -2.69 10.33 10.35
N TRP A 183 -1.44 10.34 10.81
CA TRP A 183 -0.51 9.20 10.83
C TRP A 183 -1.09 7.87 11.32
N SER A 184 -2.04 7.90 12.25
CA SER A 184 -2.74 6.70 12.74
C SER A 184 -3.46 5.93 11.62
N SER A 185 -3.92 6.63 10.59
CA SER A 185 -4.59 6.01 9.45
C SER A 185 -3.63 5.27 8.54
N PHE A 186 -2.33 5.65 8.50
CA PHE A 186 -1.32 4.87 7.79
C PHE A 186 -1.08 3.48 8.42
N ILE A 187 -1.28 3.33 9.73
CA ILE A 187 -1.23 2.02 10.40
C ILE A 187 -2.36 1.13 9.85
N CYS A 188 -3.58 1.65 9.85
CA CYS A 188 -4.76 0.96 9.30
C CYS A 188 -4.57 0.62 7.82
N TYR A 189 -4.00 1.56 7.04
CA TYR A 189 -3.72 1.36 5.63
C TYR A 189 -2.65 0.29 5.40
N GLY A 190 -1.63 0.23 6.25
CA GLY A 190 -0.61 -0.83 6.22
C GLY A 190 -1.24 -2.22 6.40
N CYS A 191 -2.17 -2.37 7.35
CA CYS A 191 -2.94 -3.60 7.53
C CYS A 191 -3.75 -3.95 6.28
N PHE A 192 -4.40 -2.98 5.66
CA PHE A 192 -5.17 -3.18 4.44
C PHE A 192 -4.30 -3.60 3.25
N LEU A 193 -3.19 -2.90 2.99
CA LEU A 193 -2.26 -3.25 1.91
C LEU A 193 -1.68 -4.66 2.12
N GLN A 194 -1.31 -5.01 3.35
CA GLN A 194 -0.85 -6.36 3.68
C GLN A 194 -1.94 -7.40 3.40
N SER A 195 -3.20 -7.11 3.77
CA SER A 195 -4.33 -8.00 3.51
C SER A 195 -4.54 -8.23 2.01
N VAL A 196 -4.41 -7.18 1.17
CA VAL A 196 -4.44 -7.32 -0.31
C VAL A 196 -3.32 -8.25 -0.78
N MET A 197 -2.09 -8.05 -0.32
CA MET A 197 -0.95 -8.87 -0.74
C MET A 197 -1.11 -10.34 -0.33
N LEU A 198 -1.56 -10.62 0.89
CA LEU A 198 -1.79 -11.98 1.38
C LEU A 198 -2.95 -12.66 0.67
N ALA A 199 -4.06 -11.94 0.44
CA ALA A 199 -5.20 -12.46 -0.30
C ALA A 199 -4.86 -12.76 -1.78
N ALA A 200 -3.94 -11.99 -2.37
CA ALA A 200 -3.37 -12.28 -3.68
C ALA A 200 -2.50 -13.55 -3.65
N ARG A 201 -1.57 -13.68 -2.69
CA ARG A 201 -0.73 -14.88 -2.53
C ARG A 201 -1.54 -16.15 -2.36
N ALA A 202 -2.61 -16.09 -1.57
CA ALA A 202 -3.52 -17.21 -1.36
C ALA A 202 -4.26 -17.66 -2.63
N ARG A 203 -4.22 -16.87 -3.71
CA ARG A 203 -4.76 -17.17 -5.04
C ARG A 203 -3.66 -17.40 -6.08
N GLY A 204 -2.42 -17.63 -5.64
CA GLY A 204 -1.27 -17.84 -6.51
C GLY A 204 -0.76 -16.59 -7.23
N LEU A 205 -1.26 -15.40 -6.87
CA LEU A 205 -0.85 -14.12 -7.47
C LEU A 205 0.18 -13.41 -6.63
N ASP A 206 1.02 -12.62 -7.29
CA ASP A 206 2.11 -11.86 -6.70
C ASP A 206 1.85 -10.36 -6.75
N THR A 207 2.55 -9.63 -5.90
CA THR A 207 2.38 -8.18 -5.77
C THR A 207 3.70 -7.46 -5.58
N CYS A 208 3.71 -6.17 -5.88
CA CYS A 208 4.70 -5.23 -5.36
C CYS A 208 4.03 -3.92 -4.99
N THR A 209 4.08 -3.56 -3.70
CA THR A 209 3.63 -2.26 -3.20
C THR A 209 4.66 -1.17 -3.53
N GLN A 210 4.20 -0.01 -3.98
CA GLN A 210 5.00 1.00 -4.64
C GLN A 210 4.61 2.41 -4.16
N GLN A 211 5.33 2.95 -3.18
CA GLN A 211 5.12 4.33 -2.72
C GLN A 211 5.40 5.37 -3.82
N ILE A 212 6.26 5.04 -4.78
CA ILE A 212 6.71 5.93 -5.85
C ILE A 212 5.56 6.52 -6.68
N TRP A 213 4.40 5.86 -6.75
CA TRP A 213 3.21 6.40 -7.43
C TRP A 213 2.70 7.70 -6.81
N SER A 214 3.05 7.99 -5.55
CA SER A 214 2.78 9.28 -4.91
C SER A 214 3.45 10.47 -5.64
N LEU A 215 4.57 10.24 -6.34
CA LEU A 215 5.22 11.24 -7.20
C LEU A 215 4.36 11.66 -8.39
N GLN A 216 3.39 10.83 -8.79
CA GLN A 216 2.52 11.04 -9.94
C GLN A 216 1.17 11.62 -9.52
N ASN A 217 1.06 12.19 -8.32
CA ASN A 217 -0.21 12.67 -7.79
C ASN A 217 -0.96 13.63 -8.74
N PRO A 218 -0.34 14.60 -9.45
CA PRO A 218 -1.10 15.49 -10.33
C PRO A 218 -1.72 14.74 -11.52
N LEU A 219 -0.96 13.80 -12.09
CA LEU A 219 -1.44 12.91 -13.16
C LEU A 219 -2.59 12.04 -12.67
N LEU A 220 -2.43 11.38 -11.52
CA LEU A 220 -3.42 10.46 -10.97
C LEU A 220 -4.73 11.18 -10.61
N ARG A 221 -4.65 12.40 -10.09
CA ARG A 221 -5.82 13.26 -9.87
C ARG A 221 -6.57 13.54 -11.16
N SER A 222 -5.85 13.95 -12.20
CA SER A 222 -6.46 14.24 -13.50
C SER A 222 -7.06 13.02 -14.19
N GLU A 223 -6.39 11.86 -14.13
CA GLU A 223 -6.82 10.65 -14.86
C GLU A 223 -7.88 9.82 -14.13
N LEU A 224 -7.87 9.85 -12.79
CA LEU A 224 -8.72 8.99 -11.96
C LEU A 224 -9.77 9.78 -11.16
N GLY A 225 -9.77 11.10 -11.26
CA GLY A 225 -10.69 11.97 -10.54
C GLY A 225 -10.44 11.95 -9.02
N ILE A 226 -9.20 11.72 -8.59
CA ILE A 226 -8.85 11.78 -7.16
C ILE A 226 -8.99 13.24 -6.71
N PRO A 227 -9.90 13.56 -5.76
CA PRO A 227 -10.13 14.94 -5.35
C PRO A 227 -8.93 15.46 -4.58
N GLU A 228 -8.72 16.79 -4.60
CA GLU A 228 -7.68 17.43 -3.78
C GLU A 228 -7.81 17.09 -2.30
N SER A 229 -9.00 16.78 -1.78
CA SER A 229 -9.16 16.32 -0.39
C SER A 229 -8.50 14.98 -0.08
N ASP A 230 -8.08 14.21 -1.09
CA ASP A 230 -7.46 12.90 -0.91
C ASP A 230 -5.96 12.97 -1.21
N LEU A 231 -5.16 12.18 -0.50
CA LEU A 231 -3.74 11.95 -0.77
C LEU A 231 -3.55 10.62 -1.52
N VAL A 232 -2.61 10.58 -2.46
CA VAL A 232 -2.19 9.31 -3.09
C VAL A 232 -1.24 8.58 -2.14
N VAL A 233 -1.72 7.48 -1.57
CA VAL A 233 -0.99 6.68 -0.58
C VAL A 233 0.10 5.86 -1.26
N ALA A 234 -0.24 5.03 -2.24
CA ALA A 234 0.70 4.14 -2.91
C ALA A 234 0.08 3.60 -4.21
N GLY A 235 0.89 2.91 -5.00
CA GLY A 235 0.41 1.95 -6.00
C GLY A 235 0.75 0.51 -5.62
N MET A 236 0.21 -0.45 -6.35
CA MET A 236 0.60 -1.86 -6.27
C MET A 236 0.47 -2.52 -7.63
N ALA A 237 1.54 -3.18 -8.06
CA ALA A 237 1.52 -4.13 -9.16
C ALA A 237 0.90 -5.45 -8.70
N LEU A 238 0.05 -6.07 -9.51
CA LEU A 238 -0.62 -7.35 -9.20
C LEU A 238 -0.67 -8.24 -10.47
N GLY A 239 -0.18 -9.47 -10.35
CA GLY A 239 -0.12 -10.42 -11.48
C GLY A 239 0.58 -11.71 -11.13
N TYR A 240 0.88 -12.54 -12.13
CA TYR A 240 1.75 -13.71 -11.98
C TYR A 240 3.21 -13.27 -12.13
N ALA A 241 4.05 -13.57 -11.13
CA ALA A 241 5.45 -13.18 -11.19
C ALA A 241 6.21 -13.95 -12.28
N ASP A 242 7.07 -13.23 -13.00
CA ASP A 242 8.05 -13.81 -13.92
C ASP A 242 9.30 -14.22 -13.13
N ASN A 243 9.35 -15.47 -12.67
CA ASN A 243 10.46 -15.95 -11.84
C ASN A 243 11.74 -16.27 -12.64
N ASP A 244 11.78 -16.06 -13.96
CA ASP A 244 13.03 -16.11 -14.71
C ASP A 244 13.87 -14.84 -14.49
N ARG A 245 13.26 -13.78 -13.97
CA ARG A 245 13.94 -12.55 -13.57
C ARG A 245 14.69 -12.71 -12.24
N PRO A 246 16.01 -12.46 -12.19
CA PRO A 246 16.77 -12.64 -10.96
C PRO A 246 16.25 -11.80 -9.78
N GLU A 247 15.80 -10.57 -10.01
CA GLU A 247 15.29 -9.69 -8.96
C GLU A 247 14.01 -10.20 -8.27
N ASN A 248 13.30 -11.14 -8.90
CA ASN A 248 12.12 -11.80 -8.32
C ASN A 248 12.47 -12.93 -7.35
N ASN A 249 13.70 -13.45 -7.41
CA ASN A 249 14.16 -14.57 -6.59
C ASN A 249 15.10 -14.14 -5.46
N MET A 250 15.28 -12.83 -5.26
CA MET A 250 16.06 -12.31 -4.15
C MET A 250 15.50 -12.76 -2.80
N GLU A 251 16.38 -13.29 -1.97
CA GLU A 251 16.12 -13.51 -0.56
C GLU A 251 16.48 -12.26 0.24
N ASN A 252 15.48 -11.64 0.84
CA ASN A 252 15.70 -10.47 1.67
C ASN A 252 15.88 -10.93 3.11
N TYR A 253 17.02 -10.59 3.70
CA TYR A 253 17.27 -10.78 5.12
C TYR A 253 16.10 -10.27 5.99
N LYS A 254 15.81 -11.02 7.05
CA LYS A 254 14.85 -10.71 8.10
C LYS A 254 15.62 -10.77 9.41
N LEU A 255 15.33 -9.83 10.30
CA LEU A 255 15.90 -9.86 11.65
C LEU A 255 15.40 -11.09 12.38
N GLU A 256 16.26 -11.69 13.20
CA GLU A 256 15.85 -12.67 14.20
C GLU A 256 14.92 -12.00 15.21
N VAL A 257 14.02 -12.79 15.82
CA VAL A 257 12.95 -12.26 16.68
C VAL A 257 13.51 -11.46 17.86
N GLU A 258 14.63 -11.93 18.42
CA GLU A 258 15.34 -11.33 19.55
C GLU A 258 15.97 -9.98 19.22
N GLU A 259 16.23 -9.66 17.95
CA GLU A 259 16.84 -8.38 17.55
C GLU A 259 15.87 -7.20 17.62
N PHE A 260 14.55 -7.46 17.60
CA PHE A 260 13.52 -6.41 17.64
C PHE A 260 12.48 -6.60 18.73
N THR A 261 12.56 -7.70 19.50
CA THR A 261 11.57 -8.03 20.54
C THR A 261 12.25 -8.14 21.89
N SER A 262 11.73 -7.41 22.87
CA SER A 262 12.05 -7.63 24.28
C SER A 262 10.90 -8.38 24.94
N PHE A 263 11.21 -9.50 25.59
CA PHE A 263 10.23 -10.32 26.31
C PHE A 263 10.33 -10.00 27.81
N PHE A 264 9.24 -9.51 28.38
CA PHE A 264 9.12 -9.23 29.82
C PHE A 264 8.19 -10.27 30.43
N ASN A 265 8.75 -11.17 31.23
CA ASN A 265 8.03 -12.29 31.84
C ASN A 265 7.89 -12.16 33.37
N GLU A 266 8.37 -11.05 33.95
CA GLU A 266 8.18 -10.60 35.34
C GLU A 266 8.10 -9.06 35.38
#